data_AF-F1A4R7-F1
#
_entry.id   AF-F1A4R7-F1
#
_cell.length_a   1.000
_cell.length_b   1.000
_cell.length_c   1.000
_cell.angle_alpha   90.00
_cell.angle_beta   90.00
_cell.angle_gamma   90.00
#
_symmetry.space_group_name_H-M   'P 1'
#
loop_
_entity.id
_entity.type
_entity.pdbx_description
1 polymer ?
#
loop_
_entity_poly.entity_id
_entity_poly.type
_entity_poly.pdbx_seq_one_letter_code
_entity_poly.pdbx_strand_id
1 'polypeptide(L)'
;MYYEYDGFYYDPNLCENDCNYNGYCENGTCVCYYPYYGNNCSSYSNDTSSSSYNNDDEILCDVYDNTLRMDSYTSITCTVIGRAECYDAVGGASVLVDYPNNVTFVTNSYLTNSVLCTGGHIICKTANVKCRLDVYGYLHINDKITQLKSVSFNRNSLRGLQGGANRSNDANKLISPLVYLVSLISLTILLI
;
A
#
# COMPACT_ATOMS: atom_id res chain seq x y z
N MET A 1 28.21 1.98 23.42
CA MET A 1 29.35 2.84 23.81
C MET A 1 28.85 4.25 23.67
N TYR A 2 28.90 5.05 24.73
CA TYR A 2 28.42 6.42 24.71
C TYR A 2 29.59 7.35 24.41
N TYR A 3 29.30 8.46 23.73
CA TYR A 3 30.29 9.47 23.40
C TYR A 3 29.97 10.75 24.17
N GLU A 4 30.99 11.34 24.79
CA GLU A 4 30.88 12.63 25.45
C GLU A 4 31.20 13.72 24.42
N TYR A 5 30.24 14.62 24.18
CA TYR A 5 30.43 15.79 23.34
C TYR A 5 29.82 16.99 24.08
N ASP A 6 30.64 18.01 24.37
CA ASP A 6 30.23 19.22 25.10
C ASP A 6 29.57 18.97 26.47
N GLY A 7 29.96 17.89 27.17
CA GLY A 7 29.45 17.54 28.49
C GLY A 7 28.08 16.84 28.49
N PHE A 8 27.58 16.45 27.30
CA PHE A 8 26.38 15.62 27.17
C PHE A 8 26.74 14.20 26.71
N TYR A 9 26.03 13.23 27.26
CA TYR A 9 26.17 11.80 26.92
C TYR A 9 25.30 11.50 25.70
N TYR A 10 25.92 11.31 24.53
CA TYR A 10 25.22 10.95 23.31
C TYR A 10 25.35 9.45 23.07
N ASP A 11 24.22 8.75 22.97
CA ASP A 11 24.19 7.38 22.46
C ASP A 11 23.94 7.44 20.95
N PRO A 12 24.94 7.09 20.10
CA PRO A 12 24.79 7.08 18.64
C PRO A 12 23.75 6.07 18.15
N ASN A 13 23.25 5.19 19.02
CA ASN A 13 22.26 4.17 18.69
C ASN A 13 20.87 4.53 19.21
N LEU A 14 20.72 5.65 19.92
CA LEU A 14 19.43 6.08 20.45
C LEU A 14 18.75 7.02 19.45
N CYS A 15 17.63 6.58 18.91
CA CYS A 15 16.82 7.40 18.04
C CYS A 15 15.98 8.41 18.85
N GLU A 16 15.78 9.58 18.25
CA GLU A 16 14.95 10.63 18.82
C GLU A 16 13.52 10.11 19.06
N ASN A 17 13.04 10.24 20.31
CA ASN A 17 11.71 9.80 20.73
C ASN A 17 11.36 8.35 20.38
N ASP A 18 12.36 7.45 20.30
CA ASP A 18 12.18 6.05 19.88
C ASP A 18 11.39 5.92 18.55
N CYS A 19 11.69 6.81 17.60
CA CYS A 19 10.99 6.91 16.33
C CYS A 19 9.47 7.08 16.47
N ASN A 20 9.02 7.72 17.55
CA ASN A 20 7.62 7.88 17.93
C ASN A 20 6.81 6.56 17.91
N TYR A 21 7.48 5.41 18.06
CA TYR A 21 6.90 4.07 17.90
C TYR A 21 6.31 3.78 16.51
N ASN A 22 6.60 4.64 15.54
CA ASN A 22 6.13 4.57 14.16
C ASN A 22 7.28 4.20 13.20
N GLY A 23 8.31 3.55 13.72
CA GLY A 23 9.48 3.10 12.98
C GLY A 23 10.33 2.18 13.85
N TYR A 24 11.50 1.83 13.34
CA TYR A 24 12.55 1.22 14.14
C TYR A 24 13.83 2.03 14.03
N CYS A 25 14.65 1.94 15.08
CA CYS A 25 15.92 2.62 15.12
C CYS A 25 17.01 1.79 14.43
N GLU A 26 17.72 2.40 13.49
CA GLU A 26 18.88 1.82 12.82
C GLU A 26 20.05 2.80 12.93
N ASN A 27 21.02 2.49 13.81
CA ASN A 27 22.22 3.30 14.04
C ASN A 27 21.94 4.80 14.28
N GLY A 28 20.99 5.11 15.17
CA GLY A 28 20.62 6.49 15.51
C GLY A 28 19.76 7.21 14.47
N THR A 29 19.40 6.52 13.37
CA THR A 29 18.49 7.04 12.34
C THR A 29 17.18 6.27 12.38
N CYS A 30 16.06 6.99 12.36
CA CYS A 30 14.77 6.35 12.30
C CYS A 30 14.44 5.83 10.90
N VAL A 31 14.11 4.54 10.83
CA VAL A 31 13.47 3.92 9.68
C VAL A 31 11.96 3.87 9.95
N CYS A 32 11.23 4.82 9.37
CA CYS A 32 9.79 4.92 9.62
C CYS A 32 9.01 3.79 8.96
N TYR A 33 8.05 3.26 9.71
CA TYR A 33 6.97 2.47 9.17
C TYR A 33 6.05 3.39 8.39
N TYR A 34 5.72 2.97 7.19
CA TYR A 34 4.68 3.61 6.42
C TYR A 34 3.35 3.69 7.20
N PRO A 35 2.56 4.79 7.13
CA PRO A 35 2.72 6.01 6.33
C PRO A 35 3.50 7.13 7.03
N TYR A 36 4.24 6.82 8.10
CA TYR A 36 4.95 7.82 8.87
C TYR A 36 6.27 8.21 8.21
N TYR A 37 6.65 9.47 8.39
CA TYR A 37 7.85 10.06 7.84
C TYR A 37 8.41 11.16 8.76
N GLY A 38 9.52 11.75 8.35
CA GLY A 38 10.29 12.70 9.14
C GLY A 38 11.35 12.02 10.01
N ASN A 39 12.27 12.81 10.56
CA ASN A 39 13.49 12.31 11.22
C ASN A 39 13.23 11.39 12.43
N ASN A 40 12.05 11.50 13.02
CA ASN A 40 11.62 10.71 14.17
C ASN A 40 10.26 10.02 13.94
N CYS A 41 9.76 9.94 12.70
CA CYS A 41 8.48 9.31 12.35
C CYS A 41 7.24 9.88 13.05
N SER A 42 7.28 11.16 13.44
CA SER A 42 6.12 11.87 14.00
C SER A 42 5.14 12.36 12.94
N SER A 43 5.59 12.54 11.69
CA SER A 43 4.74 13.06 10.62
C SER A 43 3.98 11.92 9.97
N TYR A 44 2.67 12.08 9.82
CA TYR A 44 1.78 11.08 9.22
C TYR A 44 1.17 11.64 7.94
N SER A 45 1.24 10.91 6.82
CA SER A 45 0.53 11.32 5.61
C SER A 45 -0.96 10.97 5.74
N ASN A 46 -1.75 11.92 6.26
CA ASN A 46 -3.21 11.84 6.34
C ASN A 46 -3.78 12.55 5.10
N ASP A 47 -3.81 11.87 3.95
CA ASP A 47 -4.41 12.47 2.76
C ASP A 47 -5.94 12.26 2.78
N THR A 48 -6.63 13.11 3.55
CA THR A 48 -8.09 13.28 3.52
C THR A 48 -8.52 14.33 2.49
N SER A 49 -7.72 14.52 1.44
CA SER A 49 -7.98 15.51 0.40
C SER A 49 -8.95 14.94 -0.63
N SER A 50 -10.25 15.10 -0.35
CA SER A 50 -11.33 15.11 -1.35
C SER A 50 -11.04 16.17 -2.42
N SER A 51 -10.16 15.84 -3.35
CA SER A 51 -9.85 16.66 -4.52
C SER A 51 -10.14 15.82 -5.75
N SER A 52 -11.04 16.33 -6.59
CA SER A 52 -11.55 15.76 -7.85
C SER A 52 -10.69 14.63 -8.42
N TYR A 53 -11.09 13.39 -8.12
CA TYR A 53 -10.33 12.19 -8.41
C TYR A 53 -10.40 11.83 -9.91
N ASN A 54 -9.28 11.94 -10.62
CA ASN A 54 -9.07 11.18 -11.84
C ASN A 54 -8.34 9.89 -11.44
N ASN A 55 -9.02 8.74 -11.57
CA ASN A 55 -8.44 7.42 -11.29
C ASN A 55 -7.32 7.06 -12.29
N ASP A 56 -7.15 7.87 -13.33
CA ASP A 56 -6.19 7.67 -14.41
C ASP A 56 -4.74 7.91 -13.99
N ASP A 57 -4.48 8.52 -12.83
CA ASP A 57 -3.12 8.82 -12.31
C ASP A 57 -2.77 8.01 -11.03
N GLU A 58 -3.53 6.96 -10.71
CA GLU A 58 -3.29 6.14 -9.52
C GLU A 58 -2.17 5.10 -9.77
N ILE A 59 -1.29 4.94 -8.78
CA ILE A 59 -0.33 3.84 -8.69
C ILE A 59 -0.79 2.95 -7.53
N LEU A 60 -0.91 1.65 -7.76
CA LEU A 60 -1.26 0.67 -6.72
C LEU A 60 -0.11 -0.32 -6.54
N CYS A 61 0.28 -0.57 -5.30
CA CYS A 61 1.10 -1.71 -4.91
C CYS A 61 0.21 -2.62 -4.04
N ASP A 62 -0.11 -3.81 -4.53
CA ASP A 62 -0.98 -4.75 -3.82
C ASP A 62 -0.34 -6.14 -3.76
N VAL A 63 -0.30 -6.74 -2.57
CA VAL A 63 0.32 -8.03 -2.29
C VAL A 63 -0.68 -8.98 -1.66
N TYR A 64 -0.80 -10.14 -2.25
CA TYR A 64 -1.57 -11.25 -1.70
C TYR A 64 -0.90 -12.57 -2.06
N ASP A 65 -0.89 -13.49 -1.09
CA ASP A 65 -0.13 -14.74 -1.15
C ASP A 65 1.34 -14.48 -1.49
N ASN A 66 1.79 -14.91 -2.67
CA ASN A 66 3.13 -14.66 -3.21
C ASN A 66 3.07 -13.83 -4.50
N THR A 67 2.05 -12.99 -4.60
CA THR A 67 1.74 -12.22 -5.80
C THR A 67 1.85 -10.74 -5.51
N LEU A 68 2.59 -10.03 -6.35
CA LEU A 68 2.65 -8.57 -6.40
C LEU A 68 1.88 -8.09 -7.62
N ARG A 69 0.81 -7.33 -7.40
CA ARG A 69 0.11 -6.55 -8.40
C ARG A 69 0.60 -5.11 -8.34
N MET A 70 0.97 -4.56 -9.50
CA MET A 70 1.27 -3.14 -9.64
C MET A 70 0.42 -2.55 -10.78
N ASP A 71 -0.35 -1.51 -10.47
CA ASP A 71 -1.06 -0.70 -11.46
C ASP A 71 -0.40 0.69 -11.54
N SER A 72 -0.32 1.26 -12.74
CA SER A 72 0.21 2.60 -12.96
C SER A 72 -0.37 3.25 -14.22
N TYR A 73 -0.21 4.56 -14.31
CA TYR A 73 -0.45 5.36 -15.50
C TYR A 73 0.81 5.54 -16.36
N THR A 74 1.97 5.11 -15.84
CA THR A 74 3.25 5.08 -16.56
C THR A 74 3.74 3.65 -16.75
N SER A 75 4.74 3.46 -17.61
CA SER A 75 5.36 2.15 -17.82
C SER A 75 5.86 1.55 -16.50
N ILE A 76 5.51 0.30 -16.24
CA ILE A 76 6.01 -0.48 -15.12
C ILE A 76 7.16 -1.35 -15.61
N THR A 77 8.24 -1.40 -14.82
CA THR A 77 9.34 -2.33 -15.01
C THR A 77 9.40 -3.27 -13.81
N CYS A 78 9.22 -4.56 -14.04
CA CYS A 78 9.37 -5.60 -13.02
C CYS A 78 10.68 -6.36 -13.20
N THR A 79 11.36 -6.64 -12.09
CA THR A 79 12.53 -7.51 -12.01
C THR A 79 12.23 -8.63 -11.04
N VAL A 80 12.40 -9.87 -11.50
CA VAL A 80 12.16 -11.09 -10.71
C VAL A 80 13.46 -11.84 -10.48
N ILE A 81 13.61 -12.44 -9.30
CA ILE A 81 14.73 -13.30 -8.94
C ILE A 81 14.16 -14.67 -8.56
N GLY A 82 14.59 -15.72 -9.25
CA GLY A 82 14.05 -17.08 -9.07
C GLY A 82 12.91 -17.42 -10.04
N ARG A 83 12.13 -18.44 -9.69
CA ARG A 83 10.93 -18.83 -10.43
C ARG A 83 9.84 -17.79 -10.23
N ALA A 84 9.30 -17.26 -11.33
CA ALA A 84 8.17 -16.34 -11.30
C ALA A 84 7.31 -16.48 -12.56
N GLU A 85 6.03 -16.16 -12.42
CA GLU A 85 5.11 -15.99 -13.54
C GLU A 85 4.56 -14.56 -13.50
N CYS A 86 4.71 -13.82 -14.59
CA CYS A 86 4.25 -12.43 -14.68
C CYS A 86 3.28 -12.26 -15.83
N TYR A 87 2.17 -11.58 -15.59
CA TYR A 87 1.10 -11.32 -16.55
C TYR A 87 0.85 -9.81 -16.65
N ASP A 88 0.86 -9.27 -17.86
CA ASP A 88 0.28 -7.95 -18.13
C ASP A 88 -1.11 -8.11 -18.75
N ALA A 89 -1.76 -7.00 -19.12
CA ALA A 89 -3.10 -7.03 -19.71
C ALA A 89 -3.19 -7.67 -21.12
N VAL A 90 -2.05 -7.92 -21.77
CA VAL A 90 -1.97 -8.48 -23.13
C VAL A 90 -1.51 -9.94 -23.10
N GLY A 91 -0.82 -10.38 -22.05
CA GLY A 91 -0.49 -11.78 -21.83
C GLY A 91 0.65 -12.00 -20.83
N GLY A 92 0.83 -13.26 -20.42
CA GLY A 92 1.85 -13.65 -19.45
C GLY A 92 3.12 -14.25 -20.01
N ALA A 93 4.19 -14.13 -19.22
CA ALA A 93 5.46 -14.81 -19.39
C ALA A 93 5.77 -15.64 -18.12
N SER A 94 6.03 -16.94 -18.32
CA SER A 94 6.54 -17.83 -17.27
C SER A 94 8.07 -17.83 -17.32
N VAL A 95 8.71 -17.67 -16.17
CA VAL A 95 10.16 -17.43 -16.09
C VAL A 95 10.78 -18.33 -15.02
N LEU A 96 11.84 -19.01 -15.42
CA LEU A 96 12.71 -19.79 -14.54
C LEU A 96 14.12 -19.23 -14.68
N VAL A 97 14.60 -18.56 -13.64
CA VAL A 97 16.00 -18.16 -13.53
C VAL A 97 16.59 -18.66 -12.21
N ASP A 98 17.82 -19.16 -12.27
CA ASP A 98 18.58 -19.56 -11.09
C ASP A 98 19.15 -18.32 -10.38
N TYR A 99 19.08 -18.29 -9.05
CA TYR A 99 19.74 -17.24 -8.25
C TYR A 99 21.25 -17.23 -8.54
N PRO A 100 21.92 -16.07 -8.73
CA PRO A 100 21.45 -14.69 -8.53
C PRO A 100 20.93 -14.00 -9.80
N ASN A 101 20.66 -14.76 -10.87
CA ASN A 101 20.21 -14.16 -12.13
C ASN A 101 18.82 -13.53 -11.96
N ASN A 102 18.60 -12.45 -12.71
CA ASN A 102 17.33 -11.76 -12.74
C ASN A 102 16.83 -11.61 -14.18
N VAL A 103 15.52 -11.44 -14.34
CA VAL A 103 14.91 -11.08 -15.62
C VAL A 103 14.08 -9.83 -15.42
N THR A 104 14.16 -8.93 -16.40
CA THR A 104 13.41 -7.67 -16.42
C THR A 104 12.31 -7.72 -17.47
N PHE A 105 11.10 -7.35 -17.06
CA PHE A 105 9.93 -7.21 -17.92
C PHE A 105 9.45 -5.77 -17.86
N VAL A 106 9.05 -5.23 -19.01
CA VAL A 106 8.52 -3.88 -19.12
C VAL A 106 7.12 -3.97 -19.71
N THR A 107 6.13 -3.39 -19.03
CA THR A 107 4.77 -3.29 -19.57
C THR A 107 4.79 -2.32 -20.75
N ASN A 108 4.36 -2.76 -21.92
CA ASN A 108 4.24 -1.90 -23.12
C ASN A 108 2.83 -2.02 -23.73
N SER A 109 1.83 -2.04 -22.86
CA SER A 109 0.43 -2.13 -23.28
C SER A 109 -0.17 -0.74 -23.43
N TYR A 110 -0.65 -0.43 -24.62
CA TYR A 110 -1.43 0.80 -24.91
C TYR A 110 -2.78 0.85 -24.18
N LEU A 111 -3.19 -0.25 -23.53
CA LEU A 111 -4.51 -0.41 -22.93
C LEU A 111 -4.47 -0.17 -21.41
N THR A 112 -3.48 -0.73 -20.70
CA THR A 112 -3.28 -0.52 -19.25
C THR A 112 -1.82 -0.80 -18.86
N ASN A 113 -1.23 -0.03 -17.94
CA ASN A 113 0.02 -0.43 -17.29
C ASN A 113 -0.31 -1.15 -15.98
N SER A 114 -0.76 -2.40 -16.11
CA SER A 114 -1.02 -3.30 -15.00
C SER A 114 -0.15 -4.53 -15.16
N VAL A 115 0.48 -4.96 -14.07
CA VAL A 115 1.27 -6.18 -14.04
C VAL A 115 0.99 -6.96 -12.77
N LEU A 116 0.89 -8.27 -12.94
CA LEU A 116 0.73 -9.23 -11.89
C LEU A 116 1.91 -10.19 -11.94
N CYS A 117 2.72 -10.27 -10.90
CA CYS A 117 3.81 -11.23 -10.82
C CYS A 117 3.63 -12.12 -9.61
N THR A 118 3.74 -13.43 -9.79
CA THR A 118 3.70 -14.44 -8.71
C THR A 118 5.05 -15.12 -8.60
N GLY A 119 5.64 -15.12 -7.40
CA GLY A 119 7.00 -15.60 -7.15
C GLY A 119 7.55 -15.14 -5.80
N GLY A 120 8.79 -15.52 -5.49
CA GLY A 120 9.37 -15.28 -4.16
C GLY A 120 10.03 -13.92 -3.96
N HIS A 121 10.61 -13.31 -5.00
CA HIS A 121 11.27 -12.02 -4.90
C HIS A 121 11.00 -11.18 -6.14
N ILE A 122 10.11 -10.20 -6.01
CA ILE A 122 9.57 -9.41 -7.11
C ILE A 122 9.79 -7.94 -6.79
N ILE A 123 10.35 -7.20 -7.74
CA ILE A 123 10.52 -5.75 -7.65
C ILE A 123 9.85 -5.13 -8.86
N CYS A 124 8.76 -4.40 -8.68
CA CYS A 124 8.12 -3.63 -9.75
C CYS A 124 8.29 -2.14 -9.45
N LYS A 125 8.64 -1.36 -10.47
CA LYS A 125 8.87 0.09 -10.33
C LYS A 125 8.32 0.88 -11.49
N THR A 126 7.93 2.11 -11.19
CA THR A 126 7.73 3.21 -12.14
C THR A 126 8.90 4.19 -12.02
N ALA A 127 8.76 5.39 -12.57
CA ALA A 127 9.72 6.47 -12.35
C ALA A 127 9.84 6.89 -10.87
N ASN A 128 8.76 6.74 -10.08
CA ASN A 128 8.65 7.37 -8.77
C ASN A 128 8.26 6.43 -7.63
N VAL A 129 7.72 5.24 -7.94
CA VAL A 129 7.27 4.26 -6.94
C VAL A 129 7.92 2.92 -7.21
N LYS A 130 8.46 2.29 -6.17
CA LYS A 130 9.01 0.93 -6.18
C LYS A 130 8.22 0.07 -5.19
N CYS A 131 7.48 -0.89 -5.71
CA CYS A 131 6.84 -1.95 -4.94
C CYS A 131 7.75 -3.18 -4.95
N ARG A 132 8.02 -3.78 -3.80
CA ARG A 132 8.78 -5.04 -3.72
C ARG A 132 8.10 -6.03 -2.80
N LEU A 133 7.91 -7.25 -3.28
CA LEU A 133 7.54 -8.41 -2.47
C LEU A 133 8.81 -9.18 -2.13
N ASP A 134 9.10 -9.32 -0.84
CA ASP A 134 10.22 -10.14 -0.38
C ASP A 134 9.84 -11.61 -0.14
N VAL A 135 10.85 -12.43 0.14
CA VAL A 135 10.70 -13.88 0.33
C VAL A 135 9.88 -14.28 1.55
N TYR A 136 9.62 -13.34 2.46
CA TYR A 136 8.81 -13.55 3.66
C TYR A 136 7.36 -13.06 3.45
N GLY A 137 7.04 -12.52 2.28
CA GLY A 137 5.71 -12.03 1.95
C GLY A 137 5.44 -10.59 2.38
N TYR A 138 6.47 -9.84 2.80
CA TYR A 138 6.30 -8.43 3.16
C TYR A 138 6.35 -7.54 1.92
N LEU A 139 5.45 -6.56 1.88
CA LEU A 139 5.47 -5.48 0.90
C LEU A 139 6.46 -4.42 1.37
N HIS A 140 7.30 -3.97 0.44
CA HIS A 140 8.20 -2.83 0.59
C HIS A 140 7.80 -1.76 -0.40
N ILE A 141 7.68 -0.53 0.10
CA ILE A 141 7.39 0.67 -0.67
C ILE A 141 8.63 1.56 -0.63
N ASN A 142 9.20 1.86 -1.80
CA ASN A 142 10.41 2.70 -1.90
C ASN A 142 11.50 2.26 -0.92
N ASP A 143 11.74 0.94 -0.87
CA ASP A 143 12.73 0.27 -0.01
C ASP A 143 12.44 0.31 1.50
N LYS A 144 11.23 0.73 1.91
CA LYS A 144 10.76 0.67 3.29
C LYS A 144 9.71 -0.43 3.45
N ILE A 145 9.89 -1.28 4.45
CA ILE A 145 8.91 -2.31 4.79
C ILE A 145 7.61 -1.67 5.27
N THR A 146 6.48 -2.21 4.84
CA THR A 146 5.14 -1.82 5.31
C THR A 146 4.44 -3.03 5.94
N GLN A 147 3.61 -2.77 6.95
CA GLN A 147 2.73 -3.80 7.54
C GLN A 147 1.48 -4.05 6.68
N LEU A 148 1.29 -3.25 5.63
CA LEU A 148 0.11 -3.26 4.81
C LEU A 148 0.32 -4.12 3.58
N LYS A 149 -0.77 -4.73 3.14
CA LYS A 149 -0.79 -5.53 1.91
C LYS A 149 -1.09 -4.69 0.67
N SER A 150 -1.74 -3.54 0.84
CA SER A 150 -2.17 -2.68 -0.25
C SER A 150 -1.86 -1.22 0.06
N VAL A 151 -1.20 -0.53 -0.87
CA VAL A 151 -0.85 0.90 -0.77
C VAL A 151 -1.07 1.55 -2.13
N SER A 152 -1.77 2.68 -2.18
CA SER A 152 -1.92 3.45 -3.41
C SER A 152 -1.36 4.86 -3.33
N PHE A 153 -1.06 5.43 -4.49
CA PHE A 153 -0.46 6.75 -4.68
C PHE A 153 -1.24 7.47 -5.79
N ASN A 154 -1.44 8.78 -5.68
CA ASN A 154 -1.87 9.63 -6.78
C ASN A 154 -0.68 10.42 -7.32
N ARG A 155 -0.32 10.19 -8.59
CA ARG A 155 0.92 10.64 -9.24
C ARG A 155 2.17 10.20 -8.48
N ASN A 156 2.40 10.77 -7.29
CA ASN A 156 3.50 10.51 -6.35
C ASN A 156 3.11 10.72 -4.86
N SER A 157 1.92 11.25 -4.55
CA SER A 157 1.43 11.45 -3.19
C SER A 157 0.67 10.23 -2.72
N LEU A 158 0.90 9.78 -1.50
CA LEU A 158 0.25 8.60 -0.93
C LEU A 158 -1.26 8.81 -0.80
N ARG A 159 -2.06 7.90 -1.35
CA ARG A 159 -3.48 7.81 -1.07
C ARG A 159 -3.67 7.07 0.25
N GLY A 160 -4.57 7.60 1.08
CA GLY A 160 -5.01 6.98 2.31
C GLY A 160 -5.31 5.49 2.12
N LEU A 161 -4.86 4.69 3.08
CA LEU A 161 -4.88 3.25 3.06
C LEU A 161 -6.32 2.72 3.04
N GLN A 162 -6.74 2.12 1.92
CA GLN A 162 -7.92 1.27 1.92
C GLN A 162 -7.59 -0.04 2.62
N GLY A 163 -7.73 -0.06 3.94
CA GLY A 163 -8.11 -1.29 4.63
C GLY A 163 -9.45 -1.74 4.04
N GLY A 164 -9.50 -2.99 3.58
CA GLY A 164 -10.62 -3.54 2.80
C GLY A 164 -11.99 -3.13 3.34
N ALA A 165 -12.66 -2.24 2.63
CA ALA A 165 -14.10 -2.11 2.71
C ALA A 165 -14.69 -3.20 1.83
N ASN A 166 -15.42 -4.12 2.47
CA ASN A 166 -16.25 -5.10 1.78
C ASN A 166 -17.01 -4.43 0.62
N ARG A 167 -16.93 -5.03 -0.57
CA ARG A 167 -17.97 -4.87 -1.59
C ARG A 167 -19.28 -5.40 -1.01
N SER A 168 -20.10 -4.54 -0.43
CA SER A 168 -21.54 -4.74 -0.40
C SER A 168 -22.17 -3.72 -1.33
N ASN A 169 -22.76 -4.21 -2.41
CA ASN A 169 -23.53 -3.40 -3.33
C ASN A 169 -24.66 -2.71 -2.56
N ASP A 170 -24.60 -1.39 -2.44
CA ASP A 170 -25.78 -0.60 -2.11
C ASP A 170 -26.71 -0.58 -3.32
N ALA A 171 -27.64 -1.53 -3.31
CA ALA A 171 -28.93 -1.33 -3.95
C ALA A 171 -29.99 -1.51 -2.86
N ASN A 172 -30.50 -0.37 -2.40
CA ASN A 172 -31.66 -0.20 -1.51
C ASN A 172 -31.42 -0.47 -0.03
N LYS A 173 -31.46 0.58 0.80
CA LYS A 173 -32.51 0.79 1.83
C LYS A 173 -32.30 2.10 2.63
N LEU A 174 -32.53 3.25 2.00
CA LEU A 174 -32.93 4.45 2.75
C LEU A 174 -34.41 4.28 3.13
N ILE A 175 -34.67 3.75 4.33
CA ILE A 175 -35.99 3.89 4.95
C ILE A 175 -35.78 4.52 6.32
N SER A 176 -36.30 5.74 6.45
CA SER A 176 -36.22 6.59 7.62
C SER A 176 -37.01 6.01 8.81
N PRO A 177 -36.65 6.37 10.06
CA PRO A 177 -37.34 5.92 11.28
C PRO A 177 -38.76 6.50 11.46
N LEU A 178 -39.26 7.31 10.50
CA LEU A 178 -40.59 7.92 10.57
C LEU A 178 -41.74 6.97 10.18
N VAL A 179 -41.45 5.80 9.57
CA VAL A 179 -42.49 4.84 9.12
C VAL A 179 -43.02 3.96 10.27
N TYR A 180 -42.31 3.87 11.40
CA TYR A 180 -42.73 3.04 12.54
C TYR A 180 -43.83 3.68 13.42
N LEU A 181 -44.06 4.99 13.35
CA LEU A 181 -45.14 5.61 14.12
C LEU A 181 -46.52 5.48 13.46
N VAL A 182 -46.59 5.31 12.14
CA VAL A 182 -47.87 5.30 11.40
C VAL A 182 -48.57 3.93 11.50
N SER A 183 -47.83 2.84 11.77
CA SER A 183 -48.40 1.49 11.90
C SER A 183 -49.01 1.19 13.27
N LEU A 184 -48.66 1.93 14.31
CA LEU A 184 -49.21 1.74 15.66
C LEU A 184 -50.50 2.52 15.92
N ILE A 185 -50.76 3.59 15.15
CA ILE A 185 -51.99 4.39 15.29
C ILE A 185 -53.17 3.73 14.53
N SER A 186 -52.90 2.83 13.59
CA SER A 186 -53.95 2.06 12.88
C SER A 186 -54.46 0.85 13.67
N LEU A 187 -53.76 0.38 14.70
CA LEU A 187 -54.15 -0.81 15.47
C LEU A 187 -55.01 -0.49 16.71
N THR A 188 -55.17 0.78 17.08
CA THR A 188 -56.06 1.19 18.18
C THR A 188 -57.47 1.55 17.72
N ILE A 189 -57.74 1.58 16.41
CA ILE A 189 -59.08 1.90 15.85
C ILE A 189 -59.91 0.63 15.54
N LEU A 190 -59.35 -0.57 15.73
CA LEU A 190 -60.07 -1.85 15.50
C LEU A 190 -60.52 -2.57 16.79
N LEU A 191 -60.59 -1.87 17.93
CA LEU A 191 -61.02 -2.42 19.22
C LEU A 191 -61.99 -1.51 20.00
N ILE A 192 -62.76 -0.68 19.29
CA ILE A 192 -64.00 -0.06 19.80
C ILE A 192 -65.16 -0.50 18.91
#